data_AF-A0A4V6I6V4-F1
#
_entry.id   AF-A0A4V6I6V4-F1
#
_cell.length_a   1.000
_cell.length_b   1.000
_cell.length_c   1.000
_cell.angle_alpha   90.00
_cell.angle_beta   90.00
_cell.angle_gamma   90.00
#
_symmetry.space_group_name_H-M   'P 1'
#
loop_
_entity.id
_entity.type
_entity.pdbx_description
1 polymer ?
#
loop_
_entity_poly.entity_id
_entity_poly.type
_entity_poly.pdbx_seq_one_letter_code
_entity_poly.pdbx_strand_id
1 'polypeptide(L)'
;AVDSTDETDSCNVIITRTWTFTDTCNNTTSIFQTITIKDTIAPIVINDLSDVFVSCAELPEVPVLEFDECSNEVTILNFEETNTSNGSETDYEIIWNWTVADACGNEAQFSQAIYVTNENSTTSADDDRCNDDGLIDLFDFYSGNNTSGNWIAISSNVNLNDNYFDPTNVELGDYIFSYTVMENGCSNTFRLNLNINDDCVVLAPDPCDRDSIIISTAITPNGDQYNEFFEILGSANCGYSYDVQVFNRWGAIIYKQTNYQNNWNGTAHKSSIGGANSIPNGTYYYIINIKNSGFKPITGYFYVGTK
;
A
#
# COMPACT_ATOMS: atom_id res chain seq x y z
N ALA A 1 -40.54 42.63 59.81
CA ALA A 1 -39.10 42.56 59.49
C ALA A 1 -38.93 42.89 58.03
N VAL A 2 -37.80 43.47 57.64
CA VAL A 2 -37.42 43.70 56.25
C VAL A 2 -36.16 42.87 55.99
N ASP A 3 -36.17 42.11 54.91
CA ASP A 3 -35.04 41.28 54.50
C ASP A 3 -34.30 41.98 53.35
N SER A 4 -32.98 41.92 53.37
CA SER A 4 -32.13 42.26 52.23
C SER A 4 -31.21 41.08 51.91
N THR A 5 -31.10 40.74 50.63
CA THR A 5 -30.23 39.67 50.10
C THR A 5 -28.96 40.27 49.50
N ASP A 6 -27.83 39.63 49.77
CA ASP A 6 -26.56 39.85 49.08
C ASP A 6 -26.16 38.55 48.38
N GLU A 7 -26.08 38.60 47.05
CA GLU A 7 -25.75 37.50 46.13
C GLU A 7 -24.47 37.83 45.33
N THR A 8 -23.59 38.65 45.88
CA THR A 8 -22.32 39.02 45.22
C THR A 8 -21.29 37.89 45.23
N ASP A 9 -21.42 36.93 46.13
CA ASP A 9 -20.64 35.69 46.21
C ASP A 9 -21.50 34.52 45.71
N SER A 10 -21.08 33.86 44.64
CA SER A 10 -21.78 32.71 44.05
C SER A 10 -21.90 31.52 45.00
N CYS A 11 -21.04 31.45 46.02
CA CYS A 11 -20.97 30.35 46.99
C CYS A 11 -21.65 30.65 48.31
N ASN A 12 -21.96 31.93 48.58
CA ASN A 12 -22.57 32.36 49.83
C ASN A 12 -23.63 33.43 49.60
N VAL A 13 -24.89 33.09 49.86
CA VAL A 13 -26.00 34.06 49.89
C VAL A 13 -26.17 34.56 51.32
N ILE A 14 -26.08 35.88 51.52
CA ILE A 14 -26.25 36.50 52.83
C ILE A 14 -27.61 37.20 52.90
N ILE A 15 -28.46 36.75 53.83
CA ILE A 15 -29.75 37.38 54.13
C ILE A 15 -29.61 38.16 55.44
N THR A 16 -29.82 39.47 55.37
CA THR A 16 -29.90 40.32 56.56
C THR A 16 -31.36 40.65 56.87
N ARG A 17 -31.87 40.11 57.98
CA ARG A 17 -33.23 40.33 58.46
C ARG A 17 -33.26 41.40 59.53
N THR A 18 -33.97 42.49 59.29
CA THR A 18 -34.07 43.64 60.21
C THR A 18 -35.46 43.71 60.83
N TRP A 19 -35.55 43.71 62.16
CA TRP A 19 -36.79 44.01 62.89
C TRP A 19 -36.70 45.41 63.47
N THR A 20 -37.68 46.26 63.12
CA THR A 20 -37.85 47.58 63.73
C THR A 20 -39.04 47.54 64.67
N PHE A 21 -38.81 47.90 65.92
CA PHE A 21 -39.84 48.03 66.94
C PHE A 21 -40.11 49.50 67.18
N THR A 22 -41.38 49.89 67.16
CA THR A 22 -41.83 51.27 67.43
C THR A 22 -42.67 51.28 68.69
N ASP A 23 -42.33 52.13 69.66
CA ASP A 23 -43.15 52.31 70.87
C ASP A 23 -44.33 53.27 70.64
N THR A 24 -45.20 53.42 71.64
CA THR A 24 -46.37 54.31 71.55
C THR A 24 -46.02 55.79 71.51
N CYS A 25 -44.77 56.15 71.76
CA CYS A 25 -44.24 57.52 71.68
C CYS A 25 -43.52 57.78 70.34
N ASN A 26 -43.62 56.85 69.38
CA ASN A 26 -42.92 56.86 68.08
C ASN A 26 -41.40 56.73 68.15
N ASN A 27 -40.82 56.27 69.26
CA ASN A 27 -39.41 55.91 69.29
C ASN A 27 -39.23 54.56 68.59
N THR A 28 -38.19 54.44 67.78
CA THR A 28 -37.87 53.20 67.06
C THR A 28 -36.53 52.62 67.50
N THR A 29 -36.46 51.30 67.62
CA THR A 29 -35.19 50.56 67.73
C THR A 29 -35.17 49.45 66.69
N SER A 30 -33.98 49.05 66.23
CA SER A 30 -33.84 47.95 65.28
C SER A 30 -32.80 46.94 65.72
N ILE A 31 -33.05 45.67 65.40
CA ILE A 31 -32.11 44.56 65.55
C ILE A 31 -32.00 43.81 64.22
N PHE A 32 -30.83 43.24 63.95
CA PHE A 32 -30.53 42.49 62.74
C PHE A 32 -30.09 41.06 63.05
N GLN A 33 -30.48 40.13 62.18
CA GLN A 33 -29.96 38.76 62.09
C GLN A 33 -29.32 38.58 60.72
N THR A 34 -28.09 38.07 60.70
CA THR A 34 -27.41 37.64 59.48
C THR A 34 -27.60 36.13 59.32
N ILE A 35 -28.11 35.70 58.18
CA ILE A 35 -28.27 34.29 57.79
C ILE A 35 -27.36 34.08 56.57
N THR A 36 -26.45 33.13 56.67
CA THR A 36 -25.56 32.77 55.55
C THR A 36 -25.99 31.41 55.02
N ILE A 37 -26.37 31.36 53.74
CA ILE A 37 -26.64 30.14 52.99
C ILE A 37 -25.37 29.85 52.20
N LYS A 38 -24.72 28.73 52.49
CA LYS A 38 -23.50 28.31 51.81
C LYS A 38 -23.83 27.17 50.86
N ASP A 39 -23.24 27.21 49.67
CA ASP A 39 -23.28 26.06 48.78
C ASP A 39 -22.37 24.93 49.30
N THR A 40 -22.95 23.74 49.40
CA THR A 40 -22.29 22.51 49.85
C THR A 40 -22.61 21.33 48.94
N ILE A 41 -23.22 21.58 47.78
CA ILE A 41 -23.69 20.53 46.87
C ILE A 41 -22.63 20.36 45.79
N ALA A 42 -22.14 19.13 45.64
CA ALA A 42 -21.20 18.81 44.58
C ALA A 42 -21.88 18.79 43.20
N PRO A 43 -21.12 19.01 42.11
CA PRO A 43 -21.64 18.96 40.75
C PRO A 43 -22.39 17.65 40.44
N ILE A 44 -23.49 17.75 39.70
CA ILE A 44 -24.25 16.61 39.20
C ILE A 44 -24.10 16.52 37.69
N VAL A 45 -23.53 15.42 37.21
CA VAL A 45 -23.42 15.11 35.78
C VAL A 45 -24.77 14.62 35.23
N ILE A 46 -25.15 15.09 34.04
CA ILE A 46 -26.38 14.66 33.36
C ILE A 46 -26.12 13.71 32.18
N ASN A 47 -24.86 13.55 31.76
CA ASN A 47 -24.51 12.54 30.76
C ASN A 47 -24.90 11.15 31.24
N ASP A 48 -25.28 10.30 30.29
CA ASP A 48 -25.34 8.87 30.52
C ASP A 48 -23.92 8.29 30.46
N LEU A 49 -23.39 7.93 31.63
CA LEU A 49 -22.07 7.30 31.77
C LEU A 49 -22.17 5.77 31.93
N SER A 50 -23.23 5.17 31.38
CA SER A 50 -23.36 3.71 31.34
C SER A 50 -22.22 3.05 30.56
N ASP A 51 -21.99 1.76 30.85
CA ASP A 51 -21.01 0.93 30.19
C ASP A 51 -21.24 0.87 28.66
N VAL A 52 -20.15 0.98 27.91
CA VAL A 52 -20.16 0.95 26.45
C VAL A 52 -19.47 -0.32 25.95
N PHE A 53 -20.02 -0.97 24.93
CA PHE A 53 -19.46 -2.18 24.31
C PHE A 53 -19.16 -1.89 22.84
N VAL A 54 -17.89 -1.98 22.44
CA VAL A 54 -17.43 -1.65 21.08
C VAL A 54 -16.40 -2.66 20.58
N SER A 55 -16.19 -2.67 19.27
CA SER A 55 -15.05 -3.37 18.67
C SER A 55 -13.84 -2.44 18.55
N CYS A 56 -12.65 -3.00 18.35
CA CYS A 56 -11.43 -2.23 18.07
C CYS A 56 -11.54 -1.22 16.90
N ALA A 57 -12.48 -1.43 15.97
CA ALA A 57 -12.69 -0.53 14.83
C ALA A 57 -13.57 0.69 15.16
N GLU A 58 -14.23 0.70 16.32
CA GLU A 58 -15.30 1.65 16.65
C GLU A 58 -15.11 2.26 18.06
N LEU A 59 -13.86 2.53 18.46
CA LEU A 59 -13.58 3.17 19.75
C LEU A 59 -14.24 4.56 19.82
N PRO A 60 -15.04 4.85 20.86
CA PRO A 60 -15.68 6.15 21.03
C PRO A 60 -14.68 7.22 21.48
N GLU A 61 -15.00 8.48 21.19
CA GLU A 61 -14.28 9.62 21.77
C GLU A 61 -14.72 9.87 23.22
N VAL A 62 -13.81 10.42 24.04
CA VAL A 62 -14.12 10.81 25.41
C VAL A 62 -15.25 11.86 25.41
N PRO A 63 -16.39 11.63 26.08
CA PRO A 63 -17.50 12.57 26.07
C PRO A 63 -17.15 13.86 26.82
N VAL A 64 -17.75 14.96 26.38
CA VAL A 64 -17.73 16.23 27.13
C VAL A 64 -18.79 16.14 28.22
N LEU A 65 -18.39 16.37 29.47
CA LEU A 65 -19.31 16.36 30.60
C LEU A 65 -20.24 17.57 30.58
N GLU A 66 -21.53 17.32 30.78
CA GLU A 66 -22.62 18.25 30.93
C GLU A 66 -23.18 18.12 32.36
N PHE A 67 -23.52 19.26 32.96
CA PHE A 67 -23.97 19.33 34.35
C PHE A 67 -25.34 19.98 34.46
N ASP A 68 -26.02 19.74 35.58
CA ASP A 68 -27.32 20.36 35.84
C ASP A 68 -27.23 21.87 36.09
N GLU A 69 -28.39 22.56 36.08
CA GLU A 69 -28.47 24.02 36.27
C GLU A 69 -28.06 24.47 37.69
N CYS A 70 -27.95 23.54 38.64
CA CYS A 70 -27.48 23.81 39.99
C CYS A 70 -25.95 23.79 40.09
N SER A 71 -25.27 23.19 39.10
CA SER A 71 -23.83 23.00 39.04
C SER A 71 -23.21 24.03 38.10
N ASN A 72 -23.16 25.29 38.53
CA ASN A 72 -22.59 26.36 37.72
C ASN A 72 -21.05 26.38 37.81
N GLU A 73 -20.39 26.74 36.70
CA GLU A 73 -18.94 26.95 36.63
C GLU A 73 -18.09 25.73 37.06
N VAL A 74 -18.49 24.54 36.63
CA VAL A 74 -17.75 23.30 36.92
C VAL A 74 -16.42 23.26 36.16
N THR A 75 -15.37 22.87 36.87
CA THR A 75 -14.02 22.67 36.32
C THR A 75 -13.58 21.22 36.49
N ILE A 76 -12.88 20.68 35.50
CA ILE A 76 -12.27 19.34 35.60
C ILE A 76 -10.93 19.51 36.32
N LEU A 77 -10.83 18.96 37.52
CA LEU A 77 -9.60 18.94 38.32
C LEU A 77 -8.62 17.89 37.81
N ASN A 78 -9.15 16.73 37.43
CA ASN A 78 -8.35 15.60 36.94
C ASN A 78 -9.16 14.75 35.96
N PHE A 79 -8.46 14.21 34.96
CA PHE A 79 -8.97 13.18 34.05
C PHE A 79 -7.90 12.10 33.93
N GLU A 80 -8.29 10.87 34.23
CA GLU A 80 -7.43 9.69 34.12
C GLU A 80 -8.08 8.66 33.21
N GLU A 81 -7.31 8.19 32.23
CA GLU A 81 -7.64 7.03 31.41
C GLU A 81 -6.75 5.86 31.82
N THR A 82 -7.36 4.73 32.14
CA THR A 82 -6.63 3.50 32.42
C THR A 82 -7.08 2.37 31.50
N ASN A 83 -6.11 1.68 30.92
CA ASN A 83 -6.32 0.52 30.07
C ASN A 83 -5.87 -0.74 30.82
N THR A 84 -6.80 -1.62 31.18
CA THR A 84 -6.53 -2.86 31.91
C THR A 84 -6.33 -4.03 30.94
N SER A 85 -5.39 -3.88 29.98
CA SER A 85 -5.02 -5.01 29.12
C SER A 85 -4.11 -5.97 29.91
N ASN A 86 -4.47 -7.25 30.00
CA ASN A 86 -3.62 -8.27 30.64
C ASN A 86 -2.58 -8.87 29.66
N GLY A 87 -2.21 -8.13 28.61
CA GLY A 87 -1.18 -8.53 27.64
C GLY A 87 -1.48 -9.82 26.86
N SER A 88 -2.75 -10.22 26.76
CA SER A 88 -3.24 -11.38 26.02
C SER A 88 -4.16 -10.89 24.88
N GLU A 89 -4.30 -11.66 23.79
CA GLU A 89 -5.16 -11.41 22.61
C GLU A 89 -6.68 -11.39 22.92
N THR A 90 -7.05 -10.92 24.10
CA THR A 90 -8.42 -10.94 24.65
C THR A 90 -8.93 -9.52 24.81
N ASP A 91 -10.24 -9.38 24.79
CA ASP A 91 -10.99 -8.16 25.13
C ASP A 91 -10.36 -7.39 26.30
N TYR A 92 -10.36 -6.07 26.19
CA TYR A 92 -9.80 -5.18 27.20
C TYR A 92 -10.81 -4.11 27.62
N GLU A 93 -10.57 -3.49 28.76
CA GLU A 93 -11.42 -2.44 29.31
C GLU A 93 -10.65 -1.13 29.39
N ILE A 94 -11.29 -0.06 28.92
CA ILE A 94 -10.88 1.33 29.11
C ILE A 94 -11.75 1.90 30.22
N ILE A 95 -11.14 2.52 31.22
CA ILE A 95 -11.87 3.24 32.28
C ILE A 95 -11.48 4.70 32.21
N TRP A 96 -12.48 5.55 32.01
CA TRP A 96 -12.37 6.99 32.13
C TRP A 96 -12.82 7.43 33.52
N ASN A 97 -11.96 8.17 34.23
CA ASN A 97 -12.25 8.72 35.55
C ASN A 97 -12.12 10.24 35.50
N TRP A 98 -13.17 10.94 35.93
CA TRP A 98 -13.18 12.39 36.06
C TRP A 98 -13.29 12.78 37.53
N THR A 99 -12.51 13.78 37.93
CA THR A 99 -12.71 14.52 39.17
C THR A 99 -13.01 15.97 38.81
N VAL A 100 -14.14 16.47 39.27
CA VAL A 100 -14.61 17.84 38.97
C VAL A 100 -14.91 18.60 40.25
N ALA A 101 -14.84 19.92 40.18
CA ALA A 101 -15.26 20.81 41.24
C ALA A 101 -16.06 22.00 40.69
N ASP A 102 -17.07 22.43 41.44
CA ASP A 102 -17.71 23.73 41.19
C ASP A 102 -16.81 24.90 41.62
N ALA A 103 -17.27 26.13 41.36
CA ALA A 103 -16.59 27.35 41.79
C ALA A 103 -16.43 27.47 43.32
N CYS A 104 -17.20 26.71 44.10
CA CYS A 104 -17.23 26.71 45.55
C CYS A 104 -16.32 25.66 46.18
N GLY A 105 -15.68 24.83 45.35
CA GLY A 105 -14.77 23.76 45.76
C GLY A 105 -15.49 22.49 46.21
N ASN A 106 -16.78 22.31 45.90
CA ASN A 106 -17.43 21.04 46.13
C ASN A 106 -17.04 20.08 45.00
N GLU A 107 -16.50 18.92 45.38
CA GLU A 107 -15.93 17.94 44.44
C GLU A 107 -16.86 16.76 44.18
N ALA A 108 -16.87 16.28 42.93
CA ALA A 108 -17.53 15.04 42.52
C ALA A 108 -16.59 14.19 41.65
N GLN A 109 -16.81 12.87 41.68
CA GLN A 109 -16.09 11.92 40.85
C GLN A 109 -17.06 11.09 40.01
N PHE A 110 -16.69 10.88 38.76
CA PHE A 110 -17.47 10.12 37.79
C PHE A 110 -16.57 9.12 37.05
N SER A 111 -17.15 8.01 36.61
CA SER A 111 -16.43 6.99 35.85
C SER A 111 -17.30 6.40 34.75
N GLN A 112 -16.69 6.04 33.63
CA GLN A 112 -17.32 5.28 32.55
C GLN A 112 -16.39 4.14 32.14
N ALA A 113 -16.96 2.93 32.01
CA ALA A 113 -16.27 1.76 31.52
C ALA A 113 -16.61 1.49 30.05
N ILE A 114 -15.59 1.16 29.26
CA ILE A 114 -15.71 0.80 27.86
C ILE A 114 -15.09 -0.57 27.67
N TYR A 115 -15.93 -1.54 27.34
CA TYR A 115 -15.56 -2.92 27.03
C TYR A 115 -15.26 -3.03 25.53
N VAL A 116 -14.01 -3.31 25.20
CA VAL A 116 -13.54 -3.42 23.83
C VAL A 116 -13.32 -4.88 23.47
N THR A 117 -14.09 -5.39 22.51
CA THR A 117 -13.86 -6.73 21.95
C THR A 117 -12.75 -6.67 20.92
N ASN A 118 -11.71 -7.50 21.11
CA ASN A 118 -10.58 -7.58 20.19
C ASN A 118 -10.91 -8.55 19.04
N GLU A 119 -11.44 -8.03 17.96
CA GLU A 119 -11.51 -8.76 16.70
C GLU A 119 -10.15 -8.65 16.00
N ASN A 120 -9.29 -9.66 16.16
CA ASN A 120 -7.99 -9.72 15.48
C ASN A 120 -8.16 -9.48 13.98
N SER A 121 -7.83 -8.28 13.52
CA SER A 121 -7.87 -7.94 12.11
C SER A 121 -6.65 -8.54 11.44
N THR A 122 -6.87 -9.53 10.57
CA THR A 122 -5.81 -10.15 9.77
C THR A 122 -5.98 -9.77 8.32
N THR A 123 -4.98 -9.09 7.76
CA THR A 123 -4.87 -8.83 6.32
C THR A 123 -3.79 -9.73 5.73
N SER A 124 -3.89 -10.08 4.46
CA SER A 124 -2.89 -10.91 3.80
C SER A 124 -2.55 -10.46 2.39
N ALA A 125 -1.32 -10.75 1.98
CA ALA A 125 -0.84 -10.62 0.61
C ALA A 125 -0.10 -11.88 0.20
N ASP A 126 -0.09 -12.14 -1.11
CA ASP A 126 0.60 -13.26 -1.74
C ASP A 126 1.52 -12.70 -2.83
N ASP A 127 2.73 -13.25 -2.94
CA ASP A 127 3.65 -12.91 -4.03
C ASP A 127 4.62 -14.06 -4.34
N ASP A 128 5.19 -14.05 -5.54
CA ASP A 128 6.16 -15.02 -6.02
C ASP A 128 7.53 -14.34 -6.09
N ARG A 129 8.55 -14.97 -5.50
CA ARG A 129 9.94 -14.50 -5.57
C ARG A 129 10.86 -15.63 -5.95
N CYS A 130 11.92 -15.28 -6.63
CA CYS A 130 12.91 -16.26 -6.96
C CYS A 130 13.96 -16.38 -5.86
N ASN A 131 14.55 -17.57 -5.71
CA ASN A 131 15.61 -17.83 -4.75
C ASN A 131 16.92 -17.05 -5.02
N ASP A 132 17.09 -16.46 -6.20
CA ASP A 132 18.27 -15.64 -6.58
C ASP A 132 17.93 -14.13 -6.75
N ASP A 133 16.75 -13.68 -6.30
CA ASP A 133 16.35 -12.25 -6.36
C ASP A 133 17.11 -11.36 -5.33
N GLY A 134 17.94 -11.96 -4.48
CA GLY A 134 18.67 -11.28 -3.42
C GLY A 134 17.81 -11.03 -2.16
N LEU A 135 18.23 -10.06 -1.34
CA LEU A 135 17.53 -9.75 -0.08
C LEU A 135 16.16 -9.13 -0.36
N ILE A 136 15.13 -9.70 0.25
CA ILE A 136 13.74 -9.25 0.17
C ILE A 136 13.43 -8.42 1.41
N ASP A 137 13.01 -7.17 1.22
CA ASP A 137 12.47 -6.33 2.29
C ASP A 137 10.96 -6.62 2.44
N LEU A 138 10.55 -7.14 3.60
CA LEU A 138 9.15 -7.49 3.86
C LEU A 138 8.23 -6.26 3.93
N PHE A 139 8.77 -5.06 4.18
CA PHE A 139 7.97 -3.82 4.17
C PHE A 139 7.55 -3.40 2.76
N ASP A 140 8.20 -3.89 1.70
CA ASP A 140 7.77 -3.60 0.32
C ASP A 140 6.36 -4.13 0.01
N PHE A 141 5.88 -5.09 0.80
CA PHE A 141 4.56 -5.72 0.67
C PHE A 141 3.54 -5.18 1.67
N TYR A 142 3.98 -4.43 2.67
CA TYR A 142 3.13 -3.89 3.72
C TYR A 142 2.71 -2.47 3.38
N SER A 143 1.40 -2.25 3.21
CA SER A 143 0.83 -0.94 2.87
C SER A 143 0.43 -0.10 4.09
N GLY A 144 0.63 -0.60 5.31
CA GLY A 144 0.33 0.15 6.52
C GLY A 144 1.43 1.16 6.89
N ASN A 145 1.06 2.19 7.64
CA ASN A 145 1.98 3.26 8.03
C ASN A 145 2.61 3.04 9.41
N ASN A 146 2.16 2.02 10.14
CA ASN A 146 2.63 1.76 11.50
C ASN A 146 3.83 0.81 11.47
N THR A 147 4.98 1.29 11.94
CA THR A 147 6.24 0.54 11.97
C THR A 147 6.64 0.08 13.38
N SER A 148 5.74 0.17 14.36
CA SER A 148 6.03 -0.20 15.76
C SER A 148 5.96 -1.71 16.03
N GLY A 149 5.37 -2.48 15.12
CA GLY A 149 5.28 -3.93 15.18
C GLY A 149 6.59 -4.63 14.80
N ASN A 150 6.58 -5.96 14.90
CA ASN A 150 7.72 -6.81 14.57
C ASN A 150 7.35 -7.86 13.52
N TRP A 151 8.28 -8.12 12.60
CA TRP A 151 8.19 -9.23 11.66
C TRP A 151 8.62 -10.54 12.31
N ILE A 152 7.85 -11.59 12.08
CA ILE A 152 8.16 -12.96 12.47
C ILE A 152 8.00 -13.89 11.27
N ALA A 153 8.93 -14.83 11.11
CA ALA A 153 8.73 -15.95 10.21
C ALA A 153 7.88 -17.01 10.91
N ILE A 154 6.72 -17.33 10.35
CA ILE A 154 5.86 -18.42 10.85
C ILE A 154 6.36 -19.76 10.33
N SER A 155 6.86 -19.81 9.09
CA SER A 155 7.46 -21.02 8.52
C SER A 155 8.72 -21.41 9.30
N SER A 156 8.81 -22.67 9.70
CA SER A 156 9.99 -23.20 10.40
C SER A 156 11.26 -23.11 9.53
N ASN A 157 12.40 -22.84 10.14
CA ASN A 157 13.75 -22.78 9.54
C ASN A 157 14.11 -21.52 8.75
N VAL A 158 13.35 -20.44 8.87
CA VAL A 158 13.75 -19.12 8.36
C VAL A 158 14.07 -18.18 9.52
N ASN A 159 15.24 -17.56 9.48
CA ASN A 159 15.60 -16.47 10.38
C ASN A 159 15.52 -15.17 9.60
N LEU A 160 14.80 -14.20 10.15
CA LEU A 160 14.80 -12.83 9.64
C LEU A 160 15.96 -12.06 10.26
N ASN A 161 16.53 -11.15 9.48
CA ASN A 161 17.37 -10.08 9.99
C ASN A 161 16.52 -8.80 10.00
N ASP A 162 15.88 -8.52 11.13
CA ASP A 162 14.83 -7.52 11.27
C ASP A 162 13.66 -7.76 10.28
N ASN A 163 13.54 -6.95 9.24
CA ASN A 163 12.52 -7.03 8.19
C ASN A 163 13.04 -7.65 6.88
N TYR A 164 14.28 -8.15 6.86
CA TYR A 164 14.88 -8.72 5.65
C TYR A 164 14.82 -10.25 5.66
N PHE A 165 14.44 -10.81 4.51
CA PHE A 165 14.45 -12.23 4.21
C PHE A 165 15.46 -12.52 3.10
N ASP A 166 16.35 -13.50 3.32
CA ASP A 166 17.32 -13.98 2.34
C ASP A 166 16.89 -15.37 1.81
N PRO A 167 16.40 -15.48 0.57
CA PRO A 167 15.93 -16.74 0.00
C PRO A 167 17.07 -17.62 -0.57
N THR A 168 18.33 -17.16 -0.55
CA THR A 168 19.45 -17.86 -1.22
C THR A 168 19.71 -19.27 -0.66
N ASN A 169 19.48 -19.47 0.64
CA ASN A 169 19.81 -20.70 1.35
C ASN A 169 18.58 -21.46 1.87
N VAL A 170 17.38 -21.15 1.36
CA VAL A 170 16.15 -21.82 1.75
C VAL A 170 15.69 -22.82 0.69
N GLU A 171 14.87 -23.79 1.08
CA GLU A 171 14.27 -24.73 0.14
C GLU A 171 13.20 -24.03 -0.71
N LEU A 172 12.95 -24.49 -1.93
CA LEU A 172 11.86 -23.93 -2.74
C LEU A 172 10.51 -24.32 -2.12
N GLY A 173 9.55 -23.39 -2.10
CA GLY A 173 8.24 -23.59 -1.50
C GLY A 173 7.63 -22.34 -0.88
N ASP A 174 6.56 -22.52 -0.11
CA ASP A 174 5.78 -21.43 0.49
C ASP A 174 6.31 -21.03 1.87
N TYR A 175 6.53 -19.74 2.05
CA TYR A 175 7.01 -19.11 3.27
C TYR A 175 6.00 -18.10 3.78
N ILE A 176 5.67 -18.20 5.06
CA ILE A 176 4.68 -17.34 5.71
C ILE A 176 5.39 -16.43 6.71
N PHE A 177 5.19 -15.13 6.54
CA PHE A 177 5.65 -14.10 7.45
C PHE A 177 4.45 -13.39 8.07
N SER A 178 4.63 -12.89 9.29
CA SER A 178 3.60 -12.14 10.01
C SER A 178 4.20 -10.87 10.61
N TYR A 179 3.44 -9.79 10.50
CA TYR A 179 3.74 -8.50 11.10
C TYR A 179 2.59 -8.11 12.01
N THR A 180 2.83 -8.03 13.31
CA THR A 180 1.78 -7.71 14.29
C THR A 180 2.08 -6.38 14.97
N VAL A 181 1.11 -5.48 14.92
CA VAL A 181 1.13 -4.16 15.56
C VAL A 181 0.11 -4.15 16.69
N MET A 182 0.50 -3.66 17.85
CA MET A 182 -0.41 -3.41 18.98
C MET A 182 -0.55 -1.91 19.19
N GLU A 183 -1.78 -1.40 19.13
CA GLU A 183 -2.09 0.01 19.36
C GLU A 183 -3.27 0.11 20.32
N ASN A 184 -3.07 0.76 21.47
CA ASN A 184 -4.10 0.94 22.51
C ASN A 184 -4.80 -0.36 22.97
N GLY A 185 -4.12 -1.51 22.91
CA GLY A 185 -4.67 -2.81 23.29
C GLY A 185 -5.27 -3.62 22.13
N CYS A 186 -5.40 -3.03 20.94
CA CYS A 186 -5.84 -3.70 19.72
C CYS A 186 -4.67 -4.26 18.92
N SER A 187 -4.75 -5.53 18.49
CA SER A 187 -3.74 -6.17 17.66
C SER A 187 -4.17 -6.31 16.21
N ASN A 188 -3.42 -5.68 15.31
CA ASN A 188 -3.57 -5.85 13.87
C ASN A 188 -2.43 -6.71 13.33
N THR A 189 -2.78 -7.75 12.57
CA THR A 189 -1.80 -8.67 11.98
C THR A 189 -1.84 -8.59 10.45
N PHE A 190 -0.69 -8.41 9.82
CA PHE A 190 -0.52 -8.57 8.38
C PHE A 190 0.25 -9.87 8.10
N ARG A 191 -0.25 -10.68 7.19
CA ARG A 191 0.33 -11.98 6.81
C ARG A 191 0.81 -11.96 5.37
N LEU A 192 2.07 -12.24 5.13
CA LEU A 192 2.64 -12.35 3.79
C LEU A 192 2.92 -13.81 3.48
N ASN A 193 2.37 -14.32 2.39
CA ASN A 193 2.72 -15.63 1.84
C ASN A 193 3.61 -15.41 0.61
N LEU A 194 4.87 -15.83 0.69
CA LEU A 194 5.81 -15.80 -0.42
C LEU A 194 6.05 -17.20 -0.94
N ASN A 195 5.84 -17.42 -2.23
CA ASN A 195 6.31 -18.63 -2.90
C ASN A 195 7.73 -18.39 -3.42
N ILE A 196 8.70 -19.20 -2.95
CA ILE A 196 10.07 -19.19 -3.43
C ILE A 196 10.27 -20.28 -4.49
N ASN A 197 10.59 -19.86 -5.71
CA ASN A 197 10.79 -20.74 -6.88
C ASN A 197 12.15 -20.47 -7.58
N ASP A 198 12.48 -21.29 -8.59
CA ASP A 198 13.68 -21.18 -9.41
C ASP A 198 13.43 -20.53 -10.78
N ASP A 199 12.30 -19.82 -10.93
CA ASP A 199 11.88 -19.23 -12.21
C ASP A 199 12.73 -18.01 -12.64
N CYS A 200 13.76 -17.62 -11.87
CA CYS A 200 14.80 -16.64 -12.29
C CYS A 200 15.51 -17.01 -13.59
N VAL A 201 15.47 -18.27 -13.99
CA VAL A 201 16.15 -18.72 -15.20
C VAL A 201 15.34 -18.24 -16.41
N VAL A 202 15.57 -16.99 -16.79
CA VAL A 202 15.27 -16.51 -18.14
C VAL A 202 16.17 -17.31 -19.07
N LEU A 203 15.67 -18.42 -19.61
CA LEU A 203 16.36 -19.16 -20.65
C LEU A 203 16.75 -18.16 -21.74
N ALA A 204 18.06 -17.97 -21.95
CA ALA A 204 18.53 -17.16 -23.06
C ALA A 204 17.88 -17.71 -24.35
N PRO A 205 17.36 -16.85 -25.25
CA PRO A 205 16.71 -17.32 -26.46
C PRO A 205 17.64 -18.26 -27.22
N ASP A 206 17.12 -19.42 -27.61
CA ASP A 206 17.90 -20.44 -28.31
C ASP A 206 18.53 -19.78 -29.56
N PRO A 207 19.88 -19.78 -29.68
CA PRO A 207 20.55 -19.17 -30.84
C PRO A 207 20.16 -19.83 -32.17
N CYS A 208 19.50 -20.99 -32.12
CA CYS A 208 18.98 -21.71 -33.27
C CYS A 208 17.45 -21.64 -33.40
N ASP A 209 16.78 -20.78 -32.63
CA ASP A 209 15.37 -20.52 -32.86
C ASP A 209 15.14 -19.79 -34.20
N ARG A 210 13.92 -19.92 -34.72
CA ARG A 210 13.51 -19.27 -35.97
C ARG A 210 13.67 -17.75 -35.91
N ASP A 211 13.38 -17.14 -34.76
CA ASP A 211 13.41 -15.69 -34.58
C ASP A 211 14.84 -15.13 -34.53
N SER A 212 15.83 -15.99 -34.33
CA SER A 212 17.26 -15.66 -34.44
C SER A 212 17.70 -15.45 -35.90
N ILE A 213 16.91 -15.83 -36.90
CA ILE A 213 17.26 -15.69 -38.33
C ILE A 213 16.90 -14.30 -38.86
N ILE A 214 17.91 -13.50 -39.17
CA ILE A 214 17.75 -12.14 -39.68
C ILE A 214 17.99 -12.14 -41.19
N ILE A 215 17.04 -11.62 -41.96
CA ILE A 215 17.12 -11.54 -43.44
C ILE A 215 17.18 -10.09 -43.85
N SER A 216 18.07 -9.74 -44.79
CA SER A 216 18.16 -8.38 -45.33
C SER A 216 16.82 -7.86 -45.83
N THR A 217 16.44 -6.67 -45.36
CA THR A 217 15.23 -5.96 -45.79
C THR A 217 15.50 -4.99 -46.94
N ALA A 218 16.77 -4.68 -47.21
CA ALA A 218 17.21 -3.89 -48.34
C ALA A 218 18.60 -4.30 -48.83
N ILE A 219 18.88 -4.09 -50.12
CA ILE A 219 20.22 -4.12 -50.70
C ILE A 219 20.47 -2.86 -51.53
N THR A 220 21.69 -2.35 -51.47
CA THR A 220 22.17 -1.18 -52.21
C THR A 220 23.51 -1.47 -52.88
N PRO A 221 23.54 -2.33 -53.92
CA PRO A 221 24.79 -2.77 -54.55
C PRO A 221 25.43 -1.63 -55.37
N ASN A 222 26.16 -0.75 -54.67
CA ASN A 222 26.75 0.47 -55.20
C ASN A 222 28.29 0.47 -55.07
N GLY A 223 28.87 -0.58 -54.49
CA GLY A 223 30.30 -0.75 -54.26
C GLY A 223 30.80 -0.12 -52.96
N ASP A 224 29.92 0.24 -52.02
CA ASP A 224 30.29 0.68 -50.68
C ASP A 224 30.38 -0.52 -49.70
N GLN A 225 30.42 -0.24 -48.39
CA GLN A 225 30.56 -1.28 -47.36
C GLN A 225 29.22 -1.69 -46.73
N TYR A 226 28.09 -1.16 -47.22
CA TYR A 226 26.79 -1.23 -46.57
C TYR A 226 25.73 -1.83 -47.50
N ASN A 227 25.09 -2.91 -47.05
CA ASN A 227 23.98 -3.57 -47.74
C ASN A 227 24.28 -4.00 -49.20
N GLU A 228 25.54 -4.34 -49.51
CA GLU A 228 25.93 -4.77 -50.86
C GLU A 228 25.29 -6.09 -51.30
N PHE A 229 25.04 -7.00 -50.34
CA PHE A 229 24.53 -8.34 -50.58
C PHE A 229 23.21 -8.59 -49.85
N PHE A 230 22.41 -9.49 -50.38
CA PHE A 230 21.26 -10.05 -49.68
C PHE A 230 21.77 -11.09 -48.68
N GLU A 231 21.66 -10.84 -47.39
CA GLU A 231 22.28 -11.66 -46.35
C GLU A 231 21.22 -12.32 -45.46
N ILE A 232 21.56 -13.52 -44.97
CA ILE A 232 20.82 -14.25 -43.95
C ILE A 232 21.80 -14.48 -42.80
N LEU A 233 21.50 -13.88 -41.64
CA LEU A 233 22.36 -13.81 -40.45
C LEU A 233 21.70 -14.46 -39.22
N GLY A 234 22.48 -14.63 -38.15
CA GLY A 234 22.00 -15.03 -36.82
C GLY A 234 21.96 -16.54 -36.54
N SER A 235 22.36 -17.39 -37.50
CA SER A 235 22.22 -18.85 -37.42
C SER A 235 23.49 -19.64 -37.80
N ALA A 236 24.65 -18.99 -37.81
CA ALA A 236 25.89 -19.52 -38.38
C ALA A 236 26.35 -20.87 -37.76
N ASN A 237 25.98 -21.14 -36.50
CA ASN A 237 26.38 -22.34 -35.78
C ASN A 237 25.29 -23.43 -35.71
N CYS A 238 24.15 -23.23 -36.38
CA CYS A 238 22.98 -24.10 -36.26
C CYS A 238 22.94 -25.26 -37.28
N GLY A 239 23.95 -25.35 -38.17
CA GLY A 239 23.99 -26.38 -39.21
C GLY A 239 22.94 -26.22 -40.31
N TYR A 240 22.33 -25.02 -40.40
CA TYR A 240 21.32 -24.70 -41.40
C TYR A 240 21.94 -24.43 -42.77
N SER A 241 21.17 -24.74 -43.81
CA SER A 241 21.50 -24.39 -45.19
C SER A 241 20.28 -23.74 -45.85
N TYR A 242 20.52 -22.70 -46.64
CA TYR A 242 19.46 -21.85 -47.17
C TYR A 242 19.30 -22.04 -48.67
N ASP A 243 18.11 -22.44 -49.12
CA ASP A 243 17.75 -22.37 -50.54
C ASP A 243 16.93 -21.11 -50.78
N VAL A 244 17.50 -20.16 -51.51
CA VAL A 244 16.93 -18.83 -51.75
C VAL A 244 16.32 -18.76 -53.14
N GLN A 245 15.11 -18.24 -53.22
CA GLN A 245 14.43 -17.87 -54.46
C GLN A 245 13.96 -16.44 -54.35
N VAL A 246 14.25 -15.62 -55.35
CA VAL A 246 13.82 -14.23 -55.42
C VAL A 246 12.94 -14.02 -56.64
N PHE A 247 11.87 -13.25 -56.46
CA PHE A 247 10.81 -12.99 -57.40
C PHE A 247 10.65 -11.49 -57.61
N ASN A 248 10.35 -11.10 -58.85
CA ASN A 248 9.87 -9.74 -59.13
C ASN A 248 8.39 -9.58 -58.75
N ARG A 249 7.86 -8.35 -58.87
CA ARG A 249 6.46 -8.01 -58.57
C ARG A 249 5.39 -8.76 -59.38
N TRP A 250 5.77 -9.46 -60.44
CA TRP A 250 4.87 -10.28 -61.27
C TRP A 250 4.97 -11.78 -60.94
N GLY A 251 5.74 -12.16 -59.92
CA GLY A 251 5.93 -13.55 -59.52
C GLY A 251 6.92 -14.33 -60.40
N ALA A 252 7.69 -13.67 -61.26
CA ALA A 252 8.74 -14.33 -62.03
C ALA A 252 10.01 -14.47 -61.19
N ILE A 253 10.62 -15.65 -61.20
CA ILE A 253 11.90 -15.92 -60.54
C ILE A 253 13.01 -15.16 -61.26
N ILE A 254 13.76 -14.34 -60.52
CA ILE A 254 14.90 -13.58 -61.04
C ILE A 254 16.24 -14.09 -60.53
N TYR A 255 16.23 -14.77 -59.38
CA TYR A 255 17.40 -15.38 -58.78
C TYR A 255 16.98 -16.65 -58.03
N LYS A 256 17.80 -17.68 -58.13
CA LYS A 256 17.61 -18.95 -57.42
C LYS A 256 18.97 -19.56 -57.12
N GLN A 257 19.21 -19.89 -55.86
CA GLN A 257 20.45 -20.52 -55.42
C GLN A 257 20.15 -21.55 -54.34
N THR A 258 20.69 -22.75 -54.50
CA THR A 258 20.73 -23.77 -53.44
C THR A 258 21.97 -23.58 -52.60
N ASN A 259 21.87 -23.86 -51.30
CA ASN A 259 22.97 -23.63 -50.34
C ASN A 259 23.59 -22.22 -50.49
N TYR A 260 22.73 -21.21 -50.39
CA TYR A 260 23.07 -19.80 -50.56
C TYR A 260 24.17 -19.35 -49.59
N GLN A 261 25.10 -18.54 -50.09
CA GLN A 261 26.36 -18.16 -49.42
C GLN A 261 26.45 -16.66 -49.10
N ASN A 262 25.31 -15.95 -48.97
CA ASN A 262 25.29 -14.50 -48.71
C ASN A 262 26.11 -13.67 -49.70
N ASN A 263 26.09 -14.04 -50.97
CA ASN A 263 26.99 -13.50 -52.00
C ASN A 263 26.26 -12.90 -53.21
N TRP A 264 24.93 -12.75 -53.16
CA TRP A 264 24.17 -12.16 -54.24
C TRP A 264 23.92 -10.67 -54.01
N ASN A 265 24.36 -9.86 -54.97
CA ASN A 265 24.32 -8.40 -54.96
C ASN A 265 23.32 -7.83 -55.98
N GLY A 266 22.19 -8.52 -56.20
CA GLY A 266 21.18 -8.03 -57.16
C GLY A 266 21.54 -8.25 -58.63
N THR A 267 22.46 -9.15 -58.96
CA THR A 267 22.75 -9.51 -60.36
C THR A 267 21.57 -10.26 -61.00
N ALA A 268 21.19 -9.87 -62.22
CA ALA A 268 20.08 -10.47 -62.95
C ALA A 268 20.53 -11.68 -63.79
N HIS A 269 19.70 -12.73 -63.88
CA HIS A 269 19.92 -13.78 -64.88
C HIS A 269 19.62 -13.25 -66.29
N LYS A 270 20.47 -13.59 -67.28
CA LYS A 270 20.49 -13.03 -68.67
C LYS A 270 19.16 -13.06 -69.43
N SER A 271 18.16 -13.78 -68.96
CA SER A 271 16.87 -13.97 -69.63
C SER A 271 15.72 -13.16 -69.02
N SER A 272 15.94 -12.42 -67.92
CA SER A 272 14.83 -11.91 -67.10
C SER A 272 14.62 -10.40 -67.20
N ILE A 273 15.64 -9.60 -67.52
CA ILE A 273 15.53 -8.12 -67.64
C ILE A 273 16.53 -7.67 -68.71
N GLY A 274 16.04 -7.00 -69.76
CA GLY A 274 16.81 -6.70 -70.97
C GLY A 274 18.17 -6.06 -70.70
N GLY A 275 19.25 -6.72 -71.13
CA GLY A 275 20.60 -6.17 -71.31
C GLY A 275 21.39 -5.70 -70.07
N ALA A 276 20.75 -5.47 -68.92
CA ALA A 276 21.41 -5.01 -67.70
C ALA A 276 21.89 -6.19 -66.84
N ASN A 277 23.13 -6.11 -66.31
CA ASN A 277 23.71 -7.13 -65.43
C ASN A 277 23.11 -7.11 -64.00
N SER A 278 22.31 -6.09 -63.65
CA SER A 278 21.69 -5.90 -62.34
C SER A 278 20.18 -5.69 -62.45
N ILE A 279 19.46 -6.05 -61.39
CA ILE A 279 18.00 -5.89 -61.32
C ILE A 279 17.64 -4.42 -61.06
N PRO A 280 16.56 -3.90 -61.65
CA PRO A 280 16.10 -2.51 -61.44
C PRO A 280 15.73 -2.22 -59.99
N ASN A 281 15.67 -0.94 -59.65
CA ASN A 281 15.16 -0.48 -58.36
C ASN A 281 13.71 -0.89 -58.15
N GLY A 282 13.42 -1.32 -56.93
CA GLY A 282 12.07 -1.69 -56.52
C GLY A 282 12.03 -2.78 -55.48
N THR A 283 10.80 -3.20 -55.16
CA THR A 283 10.52 -4.26 -54.20
C THR A 283 10.56 -5.62 -54.88
N TYR A 284 11.26 -6.54 -54.24
CA TYR A 284 11.37 -7.94 -54.64
C TYR A 284 10.92 -8.83 -53.49
N TYR A 285 10.47 -10.03 -53.83
CA TYR A 285 9.93 -10.99 -52.87
C TYR A 285 10.86 -12.19 -52.80
N TYR A 286 10.99 -12.81 -51.63
CA TYR A 286 11.79 -14.00 -51.46
C TYR A 286 11.01 -15.16 -50.85
N ILE A 287 11.45 -16.37 -51.18
CA ILE A 287 11.12 -17.61 -50.48
C ILE A 287 12.45 -18.26 -50.10
N ILE A 288 12.65 -18.50 -48.80
CA ILE A 288 13.85 -19.11 -48.24
C ILE A 288 13.44 -20.42 -47.59
N ASN A 289 13.95 -21.54 -48.11
CA ASN A 289 13.79 -22.84 -47.46
C ASN A 289 15.02 -23.11 -46.58
N ILE A 290 14.78 -23.36 -45.30
CA ILE A 290 15.84 -23.56 -44.31
C ILE A 290 16.00 -25.07 -44.07
N LYS A 291 17.00 -25.67 -44.71
CA LYS A 291 17.31 -27.09 -44.53
C LYS A 291 17.87 -27.35 -43.14
N ASN A 292 17.64 -28.57 -42.63
CA ASN A 292 18.08 -29.05 -41.31
C ASN A 292 17.51 -28.32 -40.09
N SER A 293 16.51 -27.44 -40.28
CA SER A 293 15.89 -26.70 -39.18
C SER A 293 14.51 -27.24 -38.74
N GLY A 294 13.82 -27.96 -39.62
CA GLY A 294 12.40 -28.32 -39.42
C GLY A 294 11.42 -27.15 -39.58
N PHE A 295 11.92 -25.94 -39.85
CA PHE A 295 11.09 -24.75 -40.00
C PHE A 295 10.34 -24.70 -41.34
N LYS A 296 9.15 -24.08 -41.31
CA LYS A 296 8.44 -23.70 -42.54
C LYS A 296 9.27 -22.68 -43.32
N PRO A 297 9.16 -22.62 -44.66
CA PRO A 297 9.84 -21.62 -45.46
C PRO A 297 9.58 -20.20 -44.95
N ILE A 298 10.58 -19.33 -44.99
CA ILE A 298 10.41 -17.90 -44.70
C ILE A 298 10.11 -17.18 -46.01
N THR A 299 9.05 -16.40 -46.01
CA THR A 299 8.67 -15.56 -47.15
C THR A 299 8.61 -14.11 -46.73
N GLY A 300 9.09 -13.21 -47.58
CA GLY A 300 9.10 -11.79 -47.29
C GLY A 300 9.44 -10.98 -48.52
N TYR A 301 9.78 -9.71 -48.29
CA TYR A 301 10.18 -8.79 -49.34
C TYR A 301 11.41 -8.00 -48.89
N PHE A 302 12.17 -7.52 -49.87
CA PHE A 302 13.27 -6.59 -49.65
C PHE A 302 13.28 -5.55 -50.76
N TYR A 303 13.90 -4.40 -50.48
CA TYR A 303 14.02 -3.31 -51.43
C TYR A 303 15.40 -3.29 -52.08
N VAL A 304 15.46 -3.06 -53.38
CA VAL A 304 16.71 -2.81 -54.11
C VAL A 304 16.77 -1.32 -54.44
N GLY A 305 17.80 -0.65 -53.94
CA GLY A 305 18.09 0.75 -54.27
C GLY A 305 19.45 0.89 -54.92
N THR A 306 19.49 1.27 -56.19
CA THR A 306 20.70 1.77 -56.85
C THR A 306 20.73 3.29 -56.71
N LYS A 307 21.91 3.82 -56.39
CA LYS A 307 22.20 5.24 -56.55
C LYS A 307 22.43 5.59 -58.01
#